data_AF-A0A1Y2XFJ6-F1
#
_entry.id   AF-A0A1Y2XFJ6-F1
#
_cell.length_a   1.000
_cell.length_b   1.000
_cell.length_c   1.000
_cell.angle_alpha   90.00
_cell.angle_beta   90.00
_cell.angle_gamma   90.00
#
_symmetry.space_group_name_H-M   'P 1'
#
loop_
_entity.id
_entity.type
_entity.pdbx_description
1 polymer ?
#
loop_
_entity_poly.entity_id
_entity_poly.type
_entity_poly.pdbx_seq_one_letter_code
_entity_poly.pdbx_strand_id
1 'polypeptide(L)'
;MPPQKSLQAFLATARAALTALPSKRTTPLHFVVGNESADLDSLCSTLFLAYIRSHSPPHVLHIPLCHLPRDDLLLRPEFAAVLKYAAVTTDDVLTLTELPGGDNGLKPEDTRWLLVDHNVMTGSLGQTYGNRIVGCIDHHDDEGKVPADAKPRVIQKCGSCMSLVVEQCSEAWEALAKREEDDGNNSKEVLPIGSQLAYLALAPILIDTANLGNKDKTTAHDERAVEIAEARLRAGFESGSGGYDREAFFAEVAALKEDVSYMSFRDIFRKDYKEWEEGSLKLGTSSAPRAFAFLVRKAGSEEAFAKELEKWCEEKDIDVMVLLTTAKDDGEFRRELLIWARGGKGVVDAVKAFAEKGGKEKLGLGTWGEGKLDLEDGEKGWRRCWTQERVEYSRKQIAPMLREAIKGVKN
;
A
#
# COMPACT_ATOMS: atom_id res chain seq x y z
N MET A 1 -16.29 -19.74 24.92
CA MET A 1 -15.53 -18.93 23.94
C MET A 1 -16.33 -17.67 23.64
N PRO A 2 -15.70 -16.51 23.38
CA PRO A 2 -16.43 -15.30 22.99
C PRO A 2 -17.15 -15.52 21.65
N PRO A 3 -18.33 -14.91 21.43
CA PRO A 3 -19.07 -15.05 20.17
C PRO A 3 -18.28 -14.45 19.01
N GLN A 4 -18.36 -15.09 17.84
CA GLN A 4 -17.74 -14.60 16.61
C GLN A 4 -18.46 -13.34 16.16
N LYS A 5 -17.74 -12.22 16.07
CA LYS A 5 -18.31 -10.91 15.69
C LYS A 5 -18.27 -10.75 14.18
N SER A 6 -19.20 -9.99 13.62
CA SER A 6 -19.03 -9.46 12.26
C SER A 6 -17.78 -8.57 12.18
N LEU A 7 -17.24 -8.37 10.98
CA LEU A 7 -16.08 -7.50 10.79
C LEU A 7 -16.36 -6.08 11.31
N GLN A 8 -17.55 -5.54 11.01
CA GLN A 8 -17.96 -4.22 11.50
C GLN A 8 -17.98 -4.13 13.04
N ALA A 9 -18.59 -5.11 13.72
CA ALA A 9 -18.65 -5.13 15.18
C ALA A 9 -17.25 -5.31 15.82
N PHE A 10 -16.37 -6.06 15.16
CA PHE A 10 -14.96 -6.16 15.53
C PHE A 10 -14.25 -4.80 15.41
N LEU A 11 -14.37 -4.10 14.28
CA LEU A 11 -13.76 -2.79 14.06
C LEU A 11 -14.28 -1.74 15.06
N ALA A 12 -15.58 -1.75 15.35
CA ALA A 12 -16.16 -0.91 16.40
C ALA A 12 -15.56 -1.21 17.79
N THR A 13 -15.34 -2.50 18.11
CA THR A 13 -14.66 -2.91 19.36
C THR A 13 -13.21 -2.41 19.40
N ALA A 14 -12.47 -2.56 18.29
CA ALA A 14 -11.09 -2.09 18.17
C ALA A 14 -11.01 -0.57 18.34
N ARG A 15 -11.92 0.18 17.72
CA ARG A 15 -12.02 1.65 17.84
C ARG A 15 -12.28 2.07 19.28
N ALA A 16 -13.26 1.44 19.94
CA ALA A 16 -13.58 1.74 21.34
C ALA A 16 -12.40 1.46 22.29
N ALA A 17 -11.62 0.40 22.04
CA ALA A 17 -10.43 0.09 22.82
C ALA A 17 -9.31 1.12 22.60
N LEU A 18 -9.09 1.55 21.35
CA LEU A 18 -8.06 2.54 21.01
C LEU A 18 -8.37 3.91 21.60
N THR A 19 -9.61 4.36 21.46
CA THR A 19 -10.05 5.70 21.89
C THR A 19 -10.48 5.79 23.35
N ALA A 20 -10.43 4.66 24.08
CA ALA A 20 -10.67 4.67 25.52
C ALA A 20 -9.71 5.62 26.23
N LEU A 21 -10.23 6.32 27.25
CA LEU A 21 -9.42 7.15 28.15
C LEU A 21 -8.29 6.33 28.77
N PRO A 22 -7.10 6.91 29.01
CA PRO A 22 -5.96 6.18 29.58
C PRO A 22 -6.32 5.37 30.84
N SER A 23 -7.18 5.90 31.72
CA SER A 23 -7.60 5.23 32.96
C SER A 23 -8.53 4.02 32.77
N LYS A 24 -9.10 3.85 31.57
CA LYS A 24 -10.03 2.75 31.23
C LYS A 24 -9.45 1.80 30.19
N ARG A 25 -8.24 2.06 29.70
CA ARG A 25 -7.61 1.31 28.62
C ARG A 25 -6.95 0.06 29.20
N THR A 26 -7.35 -1.11 28.69
CA THR A 26 -6.65 -2.36 28.99
C THR A 26 -5.35 -2.40 28.21
N THR A 27 -4.21 -2.51 28.90
CA THR A 27 -2.88 -2.56 28.29
C THR A 27 -2.23 -3.93 28.48
N PRO A 28 -1.35 -4.35 27.56
CA PRO A 28 -0.95 -3.63 26.37
C PRO A 28 -2.02 -3.66 25.26
N LEU A 29 -2.06 -2.61 24.43
CA LEU A 29 -2.79 -2.63 23.16
C LEU A 29 -1.95 -3.36 22.11
N HIS A 30 -2.57 -4.29 21.39
CA HIS A 30 -1.95 -5.03 20.30
C HIS A 30 -2.40 -4.44 18.97
N PHE A 31 -1.44 -4.08 18.12
CA PHE A 31 -1.69 -3.51 16.80
C PHE A 31 -1.24 -4.47 15.71
N VAL A 32 -1.97 -4.46 14.59
CA VAL A 32 -1.48 -4.94 13.29
C VAL A 32 -1.41 -3.72 12.39
N VAL A 33 -0.29 -3.52 11.71
CA VAL A 33 -0.07 -2.33 10.88
C VAL A 33 0.63 -2.69 9.57
N GLY A 34 0.08 -2.18 8.47
CA GLY A 34 0.67 -2.23 7.13
C GLY A 34 1.72 -1.14 6.91
N ASN A 35 2.34 -1.12 5.74
CA ASN A 35 3.35 -0.12 5.42
C ASN A 35 2.72 1.27 5.11
N GLU A 36 3.56 2.31 5.07
CA GLU A 36 3.14 3.70 4.81
C GLU A 36 2.60 3.97 3.40
N SER A 37 2.86 3.08 2.43
CA SER A 37 2.24 3.17 1.10
C SER A 37 0.73 2.96 1.22
N ALA A 38 0.34 2.15 2.22
CA ALA A 38 -1.02 1.72 2.47
C ALA A 38 -1.75 1.38 1.17
N ASP A 39 -1.09 0.58 0.34
CA ASP A 39 -1.68 -0.06 -0.82
C ASP A 39 -2.66 -1.17 -0.39
N LEU A 40 -3.28 -1.80 -1.38
CA LEU A 40 -4.33 -2.77 -1.14
C LEU A 40 -3.83 -3.97 -0.33
N ASP A 41 -2.58 -4.39 -0.51
CA ASP A 41 -1.99 -5.50 0.26
C ASP A 41 -1.84 -5.14 1.73
N SER A 42 -1.17 -4.03 2.02
CA SER A 42 -1.04 -3.51 3.38
C SER A 42 -2.40 -3.31 4.08
N LEU A 43 -3.38 -2.72 3.40
CA LEU A 43 -4.69 -2.42 3.96
C LEU A 43 -5.49 -3.70 4.27
N CYS A 44 -5.60 -4.61 3.30
CA CYS A 44 -6.35 -5.86 3.47
C CYS A 44 -5.64 -6.81 4.45
N SER A 45 -4.32 -6.96 4.35
CA SER A 45 -3.52 -7.82 5.24
C SER A 45 -3.66 -7.40 6.70
N THR A 46 -3.72 -6.09 6.94
CA THR A 46 -3.95 -5.52 8.27
C THR A 46 -5.31 -5.92 8.84
N LEU A 47 -6.39 -5.72 8.08
CA LEU A 47 -7.74 -6.07 8.53
C LEU A 47 -7.90 -7.57 8.75
N PHE A 48 -7.46 -8.37 7.78
CA PHE A 48 -7.59 -9.83 7.80
C PHE A 48 -6.87 -10.42 9.02
N LEU A 49 -5.59 -10.10 9.20
CA LEU A 49 -4.80 -10.68 10.28
C LEU A 49 -5.28 -10.25 11.66
N ALA A 50 -5.66 -8.97 11.81
CA ALA A 50 -6.20 -8.46 13.08
C ALA A 50 -7.51 -9.17 13.46
N TYR A 51 -8.39 -9.42 12.49
CA TYR A 51 -9.63 -10.15 12.72
C TYR A 51 -9.35 -11.59 13.16
N ILE A 52 -8.54 -12.34 12.40
CA ILE A 52 -8.22 -13.74 12.73
C ILE A 52 -7.59 -13.83 14.12
N ARG A 53 -6.54 -13.04 14.40
CA ARG A 53 -5.83 -13.09 15.69
C ARG A 53 -6.72 -12.74 16.89
N SER A 54 -7.71 -11.88 16.70
CA SER A 54 -8.67 -11.52 17.75
C SER A 54 -9.69 -12.61 18.04
N HIS A 55 -10.04 -13.43 17.03
CA HIS A 55 -11.05 -14.48 17.15
C HIS A 55 -10.45 -15.89 17.26
N SER A 56 -9.14 -16.00 17.29
CA SER A 56 -8.40 -17.23 17.59
C SER A 56 -7.80 -17.19 19.00
N PRO A 57 -7.61 -18.34 19.68
CA PRO A 57 -6.91 -18.38 20.96
C PRO A 57 -5.56 -17.65 20.89
N PRO A 58 -5.21 -16.81 21.89
CA PRO A 58 -5.86 -16.64 23.19
C PRO A 58 -6.99 -15.58 23.24
N HIS A 59 -7.53 -15.14 22.10
CA HIS A 59 -8.60 -14.13 22.00
C HIS A 59 -8.19 -12.72 22.49
N VAL A 60 -6.94 -12.35 22.24
CA VAL A 60 -6.44 -10.99 22.51
C VAL A 60 -6.87 -10.08 21.36
N LEU A 61 -7.48 -8.94 21.67
CA LEU A 61 -7.88 -7.95 20.67
C LEU A 61 -6.66 -7.37 19.96
N HIS A 62 -6.57 -7.59 18.65
CA HIS A 62 -5.61 -6.97 17.76
C HIS A 62 -6.32 -5.84 17.00
N ILE A 63 -5.82 -4.62 17.14
CA ILE A 63 -6.37 -3.41 16.53
C ILE A 63 -5.74 -3.27 15.13
N PRO A 64 -6.52 -3.38 14.04
CA PRO A 64 -5.99 -3.08 12.72
C PRO A 64 -5.81 -1.57 12.58
N LEU A 65 -4.61 -1.13 12.21
CA LEU A 65 -4.29 0.29 12.02
C LEU A 65 -3.72 0.50 10.60
N CYS A 66 -4.45 1.23 9.76
CA CYS A 66 -3.95 1.63 8.45
C CYS A 66 -2.95 2.79 8.61
N HIS A 67 -1.75 2.64 8.04
CA HIS A 67 -0.64 3.59 8.18
C HIS A 67 -0.78 4.79 7.23
N LEU A 68 -1.92 5.49 7.31
CA LEU A 68 -2.21 6.73 6.60
C LEU A 68 -3.14 7.63 7.43
N PRO A 69 -3.27 8.94 7.14
CA PRO A 69 -4.34 9.79 7.66
C PRO A 69 -5.70 9.48 6.99
N ARG A 70 -6.82 9.71 7.69
CA ARG A 70 -8.18 9.38 7.22
C ARG A 70 -8.48 9.86 5.80
N ASP A 71 -8.12 11.10 5.50
CA ASP A 71 -8.40 11.74 4.22
C ASP A 71 -7.72 11.06 3.03
N ASP A 72 -6.61 10.37 3.27
CA ASP A 72 -5.86 9.65 2.23
C ASP A 72 -6.47 8.27 1.94
N LEU A 73 -7.32 7.74 2.82
CA LEU A 73 -8.03 6.47 2.60
C LEU A 73 -9.03 6.58 1.44
N LEU A 74 -9.62 7.76 1.24
CA LEU A 74 -10.52 8.05 0.14
C LEU A 74 -9.81 7.99 -1.24
N LEU A 75 -8.48 8.03 -1.24
CA LEU A 75 -7.65 7.86 -2.44
C LEU A 75 -7.41 6.39 -2.80
N ARG A 76 -8.16 5.46 -2.19
CA ARG A 76 -8.09 4.01 -2.40
C ARG A 76 -9.48 3.45 -2.79
N PRO A 77 -10.02 3.84 -3.96
CA PRO A 77 -11.35 3.38 -4.40
C PRO A 77 -11.42 1.85 -4.54
N GLU A 78 -10.31 1.22 -4.92
CA GLU A 78 -10.15 -0.23 -4.98
C GLU A 78 -10.39 -0.87 -3.62
N PHE A 79 -9.87 -0.27 -2.54
CA PHE A 79 -10.08 -0.75 -1.19
C PHE A 79 -11.53 -0.55 -0.75
N ALA A 80 -12.11 0.63 -1.03
CA ALA A 80 -13.51 0.90 -0.73
C ALA A 80 -14.48 -0.08 -1.41
N ALA A 81 -14.18 -0.54 -2.63
CA ALA A 81 -14.96 -1.57 -3.30
C ALA A 81 -14.82 -2.95 -2.63
N VAL A 82 -13.60 -3.34 -2.26
CA VAL A 82 -13.36 -4.61 -1.53
C VAL A 82 -14.08 -4.62 -0.18
N LEU A 83 -14.10 -3.49 0.54
CA LEU A 83 -14.81 -3.37 1.82
C LEU A 83 -16.31 -3.63 1.73
N LYS A 84 -16.95 -3.33 0.58
CA LYS A 84 -18.37 -3.62 0.36
C LYS A 84 -18.66 -5.12 0.43
N TYR A 85 -17.79 -5.94 -0.15
CA TYR A 85 -17.88 -7.40 -0.05
C TYR A 85 -17.68 -7.91 1.38
N ALA A 86 -16.99 -7.13 2.21
CA ALA A 86 -16.76 -7.42 3.62
C ALA A 86 -17.78 -6.74 4.56
N ALA A 87 -18.89 -6.23 4.02
CA ALA A 87 -19.96 -5.57 4.77
C ALA A 87 -19.49 -4.45 5.71
N VAL A 88 -18.46 -3.70 5.29
CA VAL A 88 -17.88 -2.56 6.02
C VAL A 88 -17.63 -1.39 5.06
N THR A 89 -17.41 -0.20 5.61
CA THR A 89 -17.03 0.99 4.84
C THR A 89 -15.69 1.55 5.30
N THR A 90 -15.17 2.55 4.57
CA THR A 90 -13.95 3.26 4.96
C THR A 90 -14.07 3.96 6.32
N ASP A 91 -15.28 4.27 6.79
CA ASP A 91 -15.51 4.91 8.09
C ASP A 91 -15.32 3.92 9.25
N ASP A 92 -15.53 2.62 9.01
CA ASP A 92 -15.34 1.58 10.01
C ASP A 92 -13.84 1.32 10.30
N VAL A 93 -12.99 1.46 9.29
CA VAL A 93 -11.53 1.19 9.35
C VAL A 93 -10.82 2.18 10.27
N LEU A 94 -9.78 1.78 11.01
CA LEU A 94 -8.97 2.68 11.83
C LEU A 94 -7.68 3.10 11.10
N THR A 95 -7.31 4.36 11.25
CA THR A 95 -6.16 5.01 10.61
C THR A 95 -5.29 5.69 11.67
N LEU A 96 -4.18 6.32 11.26
CA LEU A 96 -3.37 7.10 12.20
C LEU A 96 -4.16 8.22 12.91
N THR A 97 -5.25 8.70 12.31
CA THR A 97 -6.14 9.72 12.87
C THR A 97 -6.79 9.30 14.18
N GLU A 98 -7.00 8.01 14.40
CA GLU A 98 -7.58 7.47 15.63
C GLU A 98 -6.57 7.32 16.77
N LEU A 99 -5.26 7.46 16.51
CA LEU A 99 -4.26 7.38 17.57
C LEU A 99 -4.44 8.56 18.54
N PRO A 100 -4.51 8.30 19.86
CA PRO A 100 -4.64 9.38 20.81
C PRO A 100 -3.33 10.19 20.85
N GLY A 101 -3.45 11.51 20.85
CA GLY A 101 -2.33 12.45 20.96
C GLY A 101 -2.26 13.17 22.32
N GLY A 102 -1.20 13.95 22.52
CA GLY A 102 -1.01 14.78 23.73
C GLY A 102 -0.95 13.94 25.01
N ASP A 103 -1.59 14.43 26.07
CA ASP A 103 -1.63 13.77 27.39
C ASP A 103 -2.33 12.39 27.39
N ASN A 104 -3.08 12.08 26.32
CA ASN A 104 -3.74 10.78 26.12
C ASN A 104 -2.93 9.78 25.29
N GLY A 105 -1.73 10.19 24.86
CA GLY A 105 -0.82 9.44 24.00
C GLY A 105 -0.53 8.03 24.50
N LEU A 106 -0.27 7.11 23.57
CA LEU A 106 0.15 5.76 23.91
C LEU A 106 1.62 5.75 24.29
N LYS A 107 1.94 5.22 25.47
CA LYS A 107 3.33 4.98 25.85
C LYS A 107 3.84 3.75 25.11
N PRO A 108 5.10 3.73 24.63
CA PRO A 108 5.64 2.57 23.92
C PRO A 108 5.48 1.26 24.70
N GLU A 109 5.77 1.25 26.00
CA GLU A 109 5.67 0.07 26.87
C GLU A 109 4.26 -0.58 26.88
N ASP A 110 3.22 0.23 26.71
CA ASP A 110 1.81 -0.14 26.71
C ASP A 110 1.32 -0.66 25.35
N THR A 111 2.22 -0.83 24.38
CA THR A 111 1.87 -1.26 23.02
C THR A 111 2.65 -2.49 22.58
N ARG A 112 2.09 -3.24 21.64
CA ARG A 112 2.70 -4.36 20.93
C ARG A 112 2.33 -4.26 19.46
N TRP A 113 3.31 -4.39 18.57
CA TRP A 113 3.11 -4.15 17.14
C TRP A 113 3.48 -5.37 16.30
N LEU A 114 2.54 -5.82 15.48
CA LEU A 114 2.74 -6.82 14.45
C LEU A 114 2.74 -6.11 13.10
N LEU A 115 3.80 -6.29 12.33
CA LEU A 115 3.95 -5.69 11.01
C LEU A 115 3.43 -6.64 9.93
N VAL A 116 2.70 -6.10 8.96
CA VAL A 116 2.38 -6.78 7.71
C VAL A 116 2.89 -5.96 6.53
N ASP A 117 3.40 -6.63 5.50
CA ASP A 117 3.83 -6.01 4.24
C ASP A 117 4.96 -4.96 4.39
N HIS A 118 5.68 -5.05 5.50
CA HIS A 118 6.99 -4.43 5.73
C HIS A 118 7.68 -5.06 6.94
N ASN A 119 9.01 -4.98 6.97
CA ASN A 119 9.83 -5.40 8.10
C ASN A 119 10.59 -4.22 8.76
N VAL A 120 10.24 -2.99 8.41
CA VAL A 120 10.72 -1.75 9.04
C VAL A 120 9.55 -0.83 9.33
N MET A 121 9.28 -0.56 10.60
CA MET A 121 8.28 0.44 10.98
C MET A 121 8.83 1.84 10.67
N THR A 122 8.17 2.57 9.77
CA THR A 122 8.58 3.90 9.31
C THR A 122 7.76 5.03 9.93
N GLY A 123 8.08 6.28 9.58
CA GLY A 123 7.32 7.45 10.00
C GLY A 123 7.32 7.71 11.50
N SER A 124 6.28 8.40 11.99
CA SER A 124 6.10 8.70 13.42
C SER A 124 5.92 7.44 14.27
N LEU A 125 5.33 6.38 13.70
CA LEU A 125 5.22 5.09 14.34
C LEU A 125 6.60 4.48 14.59
N GLY A 126 7.47 4.45 13.57
CA GLY A 126 8.83 3.93 13.68
C GLY A 126 9.67 4.64 14.73
N GLN A 127 9.57 5.98 14.77
CA GLN A 127 10.28 6.82 15.74
C GLN A 127 9.85 6.54 17.19
N THR A 128 8.57 6.26 17.42
CA THR A 128 8.00 6.15 18.77
C THR A 128 7.92 4.70 19.25
N TYR A 129 7.56 3.77 18.37
CA TYR A 129 7.17 2.41 18.71
C TYR A 129 8.02 1.33 18.05
N GLY A 130 9.06 1.67 17.29
CA GLY A 130 9.89 0.71 16.56
C GLY A 130 10.53 -0.38 17.45
N ASN A 131 10.77 -0.10 18.74
CA ASN A 131 11.29 -1.09 19.70
C ASN A 131 10.21 -2.00 20.32
N ARG A 132 8.95 -1.87 19.90
CA ARG A 132 7.79 -2.62 20.40
C ARG A 132 7.23 -3.62 19.38
N ILE A 133 7.99 -3.86 18.31
CA ILE A 133 7.69 -4.87 17.29
C ILE A 133 7.78 -6.26 17.94
N VAL A 134 6.73 -7.05 17.80
CA VAL A 134 6.64 -8.42 18.34
C VAL A 134 6.39 -9.49 17.29
N GLY A 135 6.05 -9.11 16.07
CA GLY A 135 5.80 -10.03 14.97
C GLY A 135 5.88 -9.33 13.62
N CYS A 136 6.10 -10.10 12.57
CA CYS A 136 6.19 -9.65 11.19
C CYS A 136 5.76 -10.76 10.23
N ILE A 137 4.94 -10.40 9.24
CA ILE A 137 4.69 -11.21 8.04
C ILE A 137 4.92 -10.28 6.85
N ASP A 138 5.92 -10.55 6.02
CA ASP A 138 6.33 -9.64 4.95
C ASP A 138 6.95 -10.40 3.77
N HIS A 139 6.86 -9.80 2.59
CA HIS A 139 7.44 -10.31 1.35
C HIS A 139 8.56 -9.47 0.75
N HIS A 140 8.96 -8.39 1.43
CA HIS A 140 10.11 -7.58 1.06
C HIS A 140 11.45 -8.22 1.45
N ASP A 141 12.56 -7.57 1.07
CA ASP A 141 13.89 -7.98 1.56
C ASP A 141 13.99 -7.70 3.06
N ASP A 142 14.58 -8.63 3.80
CA ASP A 142 14.79 -8.49 5.25
C ASP A 142 15.84 -7.41 5.53
N GLU A 143 15.43 -6.29 6.12
CA GLU A 143 16.29 -5.16 6.51
C GLU A 143 16.91 -5.33 7.90
N GLY A 144 16.66 -6.46 8.58
CA GLY A 144 17.26 -6.79 9.86
C GLY A 144 16.76 -5.93 11.03
N LYS A 145 15.62 -5.25 10.89
CA LYS A 145 15.01 -4.42 11.94
C LYS A 145 14.03 -5.18 12.83
N VAL A 146 13.42 -6.26 12.33
CA VAL A 146 12.53 -7.11 13.12
C VAL A 146 13.36 -8.00 14.05
N PRO A 147 13.08 -8.02 15.37
CA PRO A 147 13.75 -8.88 16.33
C PRO A 147 13.75 -10.35 15.91
N ALA A 148 14.85 -11.06 16.17
CA ALA A 148 14.99 -12.46 15.78
C ALA A 148 14.01 -13.40 16.52
N ASP A 149 13.56 -13.00 17.70
CA ASP A 149 12.60 -13.73 18.54
C ASP A 149 11.14 -13.30 18.34
N ALA A 150 10.86 -12.41 17.38
CA ALA A 150 9.52 -12.01 17.01
C ALA A 150 8.67 -13.21 16.55
N LYS A 151 7.38 -13.22 16.88
CA LYS A 151 6.46 -14.32 16.61
C LYS A 151 5.08 -13.82 16.13
N PRO A 152 4.67 -14.16 14.89
CA PRO A 152 5.47 -14.82 13.85
C PRO A 152 6.61 -13.91 13.35
N ARG A 153 7.67 -14.47 12.76
CA ARG A 153 8.66 -13.75 11.95
C ARG A 153 8.77 -14.46 10.60
N VAL A 154 7.90 -14.08 9.67
CA VAL A 154 7.83 -14.66 8.32
C VAL A 154 8.22 -13.58 7.34
N ILE A 155 9.42 -13.70 6.76
CA ILE A 155 9.91 -12.77 5.74
C ILE A 155 10.36 -13.63 4.55
N GLN A 156 9.51 -13.71 3.52
CA GLN A 156 9.68 -14.65 2.40
C GLN A 156 9.18 -14.03 1.10
N LYS A 157 9.87 -14.24 -0.02
CA LYS A 157 9.44 -13.71 -1.32
C LYS A 157 8.16 -14.40 -1.81
N CYS A 158 7.17 -13.59 -2.19
CA CYS A 158 5.94 -14.01 -2.87
C CYS A 158 5.32 -12.81 -3.62
N GLY A 159 4.28 -13.06 -4.41
CA GLY A 159 3.61 -12.01 -5.19
C GLY A 159 2.91 -10.97 -4.32
N SER A 160 2.23 -11.42 -3.27
CA SER A 160 1.55 -10.56 -2.28
C SER A 160 1.83 -11.04 -0.85
N CYS A 161 2.07 -10.11 0.07
CA CYS A 161 2.19 -10.38 1.50
C CYS A 161 0.94 -11.08 2.05
N MET A 162 -0.25 -10.74 1.55
CA MET A 162 -1.51 -11.41 1.91
C MET A 162 -1.44 -12.93 1.73
N SER A 163 -0.71 -13.43 0.73
CA SER A 163 -0.52 -14.87 0.51
C SER A 163 0.11 -15.55 1.73
N LEU A 164 1.15 -14.94 2.31
CA LEU A 164 1.80 -15.43 3.53
C LEU A 164 0.87 -15.29 4.73
N VAL A 165 0.11 -14.20 4.82
CA VAL A 165 -0.86 -13.97 5.90
C VAL A 165 -1.94 -15.05 5.91
N VAL A 166 -2.50 -15.38 4.75
CA VAL A 166 -3.51 -16.44 4.58
C VAL A 166 -2.95 -17.79 5.02
N GLU A 167 -1.75 -18.16 4.54
CA GLU A 167 -1.13 -19.43 4.92
C GLU A 167 -0.88 -19.52 6.44
N GLN A 168 -0.34 -18.46 7.05
CA GLN A 168 -0.11 -18.39 8.50
C GLN A 168 -1.39 -18.43 9.32
N CYS A 169 -2.53 -18.11 8.72
CA CYS A 169 -3.83 -18.08 9.36
C CYS A 169 -4.74 -19.25 8.96
N SER A 170 -4.29 -20.16 8.09
CA SER A 170 -5.13 -21.18 7.45
C SER A 170 -5.90 -22.06 8.46
N GLU A 171 -5.19 -22.66 9.42
CA GLU A 171 -5.80 -23.48 10.48
C GLU A 171 -6.78 -22.69 11.35
N ALA A 172 -6.39 -21.47 11.72
CA ALA A 172 -7.21 -20.58 12.53
C ALA A 172 -8.48 -20.13 11.80
N TRP A 173 -8.38 -19.86 10.50
CA TRP A 173 -9.49 -19.48 9.64
C TRP A 173 -10.44 -20.67 9.40
N GLU A 174 -9.91 -21.88 9.24
CA GLU A 174 -10.73 -23.09 9.16
C GLU A 174 -11.50 -23.36 10.45
N ALA A 175 -10.86 -23.20 11.61
CA ALA A 175 -11.53 -23.33 12.90
C ALA A 175 -12.63 -22.27 13.09
N LEU A 176 -12.42 -21.05 12.60
CA LEU A 176 -13.44 -19.99 12.59
C LEU A 176 -14.64 -20.33 11.70
N ALA A 177 -14.38 -20.85 10.49
CA ALA A 177 -15.44 -21.22 9.56
C ALA A 177 -16.33 -22.36 10.11
N LYS A 178 -15.72 -23.39 10.72
CA LYS A 178 -16.48 -24.50 11.34
C LYS A 178 -17.42 -24.02 12.45
N ARG A 179 -16.98 -23.05 13.27
CA ARG A 179 -17.84 -22.47 14.31
C ARG A 179 -19.02 -21.68 13.76
N GLU A 180 -18.80 -20.96 12.65
CA GLU A 180 -19.87 -20.22 11.99
C GLU A 180 -20.97 -21.17 11.46
N GLU A 181 -20.58 -22.32 10.91
CA GLU A 181 -21.51 -23.38 10.49
C GLU A 181 -22.32 -23.93 11.67
N ASP A 182 -21.67 -24.16 12.82
CA ASP A 182 -22.31 -24.69 14.03
C ASP A 182 -23.29 -23.69 14.69
N ASP A 183 -23.00 -22.38 14.62
CA ASP A 183 -23.81 -21.32 15.26
C ASP A 183 -25.12 -21.01 14.52
N GLY A 184 -25.33 -21.56 13.30
CA GLY A 184 -26.61 -21.59 12.58
C GLY A 184 -27.22 -20.22 12.21
N ASN A 185 -26.50 -19.12 12.39
CA ASN A 185 -26.98 -17.76 12.18
C ASN A 185 -26.83 -17.31 10.71
N ASN A 186 -27.50 -18.01 9.79
CA ASN A 186 -27.52 -17.65 8.37
C ASN A 186 -28.53 -16.52 8.12
N SER A 187 -28.12 -15.28 8.34
CA SER A 187 -28.82 -14.14 7.72
C SER A 187 -28.63 -14.21 6.22
N LYS A 188 -29.70 -14.47 5.45
CA LYS A 188 -29.64 -14.61 3.98
C LYS A 188 -29.18 -13.35 3.22
N GLU A 189 -29.11 -12.20 3.89
CA GLU A 189 -28.80 -10.91 3.26
C GLU A 189 -27.31 -10.54 3.29
N VAL A 190 -26.51 -11.17 4.15
CA VAL A 190 -25.07 -10.85 4.31
C VAL A 190 -24.25 -12.11 4.17
N LEU A 191 -23.16 -12.03 3.41
CA LEU A 191 -22.23 -13.16 3.24
C LEU A 191 -21.66 -13.62 4.59
N PRO A 192 -21.40 -14.92 4.78
CA PRO A 192 -20.68 -15.43 5.95
C PRO A 192 -19.35 -14.69 6.15
N ILE A 193 -18.89 -14.52 7.39
CA ILE A 193 -17.65 -13.80 7.66
C ILE A 193 -16.44 -14.52 7.03
N GLY A 194 -16.49 -15.84 6.90
CA GLY A 194 -15.52 -16.59 6.12
C GLY A 194 -15.40 -16.10 4.67
N SER A 195 -16.52 -15.82 4.01
CA SER A 195 -16.57 -15.29 2.64
C SER A 195 -16.14 -13.82 2.56
N GLN A 196 -16.56 -13.00 3.53
CA GLN A 196 -16.12 -11.60 3.62
C GLN A 196 -14.58 -11.49 3.72
N LEU A 197 -13.96 -12.31 4.58
CA LEU A 197 -12.50 -12.38 4.72
C LEU A 197 -11.82 -12.90 3.45
N ALA A 198 -12.49 -13.76 2.67
CA ALA A 198 -11.95 -14.25 1.43
C ALA A 198 -11.84 -13.17 0.35
N TYR A 199 -12.81 -12.24 0.26
CA TYR A 199 -12.67 -11.08 -0.61
C TYR A 199 -11.53 -10.16 -0.20
N LEU A 200 -11.35 -9.93 1.11
CA LEU A 200 -10.18 -9.19 1.62
C LEU A 200 -8.86 -9.89 1.25
N ALA A 201 -8.81 -11.21 1.32
CA ALA A 201 -7.63 -11.99 0.96
C ALA A 201 -7.34 -11.99 -0.55
N LEU A 202 -8.36 -12.24 -1.39
CA LEU A 202 -8.20 -12.39 -2.83
C LEU A 202 -7.81 -11.07 -3.49
N ALA A 203 -8.37 -9.94 -3.05
CA ALA A 203 -8.17 -8.66 -3.72
C ALA A 203 -6.69 -8.28 -3.91
N PRO A 204 -5.84 -8.19 -2.87
CA PRO A 204 -4.43 -7.87 -3.06
C PRO A 204 -3.66 -8.97 -3.81
N ILE A 205 -3.92 -10.24 -3.52
CA ILE A 205 -3.20 -11.36 -4.18
C ILE A 205 -3.42 -11.29 -5.69
N LEU A 206 -4.66 -11.17 -6.15
CA LEU A 206 -4.97 -11.10 -7.58
C LEU A 206 -4.41 -9.82 -8.21
N ILE A 207 -4.44 -8.70 -7.50
CA ILE A 207 -3.92 -7.43 -8.02
C ILE A 207 -2.40 -7.46 -8.20
N ASP A 208 -1.65 -7.95 -7.21
CA ASP A 208 -0.19 -7.90 -7.25
C ASP A 208 0.43 -8.98 -8.14
N THR A 209 -0.30 -10.09 -8.34
CA THR A 209 0.08 -11.20 -9.23
C THR A 209 -0.51 -11.11 -10.65
N ALA A 210 -1.27 -10.05 -10.95
CA ALA A 210 -2.02 -9.91 -12.21
C ALA A 210 -2.89 -11.13 -12.52
N ASN A 211 -3.79 -11.46 -11.59
CA ASN A 211 -4.66 -12.64 -11.59
C ASN A 211 -3.85 -13.95 -11.71
N LEU A 212 -2.78 -14.08 -10.92
CA LEU A 212 -1.78 -15.16 -11.00
C LEU A 212 -1.02 -15.26 -12.33
N GLY A 213 -1.24 -14.33 -13.27
CA GLY A 213 -0.63 -14.34 -14.60
C GLY A 213 0.81 -13.79 -14.66
N ASN A 214 1.30 -13.12 -13.61
CA ASN A 214 2.63 -12.53 -13.59
C ASN A 214 3.71 -13.58 -13.25
N LYS A 215 4.35 -14.15 -14.28
CA LYS A 215 5.36 -15.21 -14.13
C LYS A 215 6.59 -14.83 -13.30
N ASP A 216 6.90 -13.54 -13.18
CA ASP A 216 8.07 -13.06 -12.45
C ASP A 216 7.79 -12.81 -10.95
N LYS A 217 6.51 -12.73 -10.57
CA LYS A 217 6.07 -12.43 -9.20
C LYS A 217 5.29 -13.55 -8.55
N THR A 218 4.43 -14.23 -9.30
CA THR A 218 3.55 -15.28 -8.77
C THR A 218 4.39 -16.45 -8.26
N THR A 219 4.08 -16.89 -7.05
CA THR A 219 4.70 -18.04 -6.40
C THR A 219 3.65 -19.05 -5.97
N ALA A 220 4.11 -20.23 -5.54
CA ALA A 220 3.22 -21.25 -4.99
C ALA A 220 2.50 -20.80 -3.70
N HIS A 221 3.01 -19.78 -2.99
CA HIS A 221 2.28 -19.18 -1.87
C HIS A 221 1.00 -18.49 -2.34
N ASP A 222 1.09 -17.76 -3.46
CA ASP A 222 -0.04 -17.03 -4.02
C ASP A 222 -1.12 -17.99 -4.54
N GLU A 223 -0.71 -19.04 -5.25
CA GLU A 223 -1.63 -20.07 -5.76
C GLU A 223 -2.39 -20.77 -4.63
N ARG A 224 -1.69 -21.21 -3.58
CA ARG A 224 -2.31 -21.85 -2.41
C ARG A 224 -3.23 -20.90 -1.65
N ALA A 225 -2.83 -19.65 -1.45
CA ALA A 225 -3.64 -18.68 -0.75
C ALA A 225 -4.95 -18.36 -1.51
N VAL A 226 -4.89 -18.25 -2.84
CA VAL A 226 -6.08 -18.12 -3.70
C VAL A 226 -6.97 -19.35 -3.57
N GLU A 227 -6.42 -20.56 -3.64
CA GLU A 227 -7.19 -21.80 -3.49
C GLU A 227 -7.94 -21.86 -2.14
N ILE A 228 -7.25 -21.53 -1.04
CA ILE A 228 -7.81 -21.48 0.31
C ILE A 228 -8.96 -20.46 0.38
N ALA A 229 -8.75 -19.25 -0.13
CA ALA A 229 -9.75 -18.19 -0.06
C ALA A 229 -10.97 -18.48 -0.93
N GLU A 230 -10.79 -18.99 -2.15
CA GLU A 230 -11.92 -19.34 -3.02
C GLU A 230 -12.73 -20.53 -2.50
N ALA A 231 -12.10 -21.46 -1.78
CA ALA A 231 -12.84 -22.52 -1.10
C ALA A 231 -13.85 -21.96 -0.10
N ARG A 232 -13.53 -20.84 0.58
CA ARG A 232 -14.46 -20.15 1.49
C ARG A 232 -15.61 -19.49 0.74
N LEU A 233 -15.34 -18.88 -0.41
CA LEU A 233 -16.40 -18.32 -1.25
C LEU A 233 -17.35 -19.41 -1.76
N ARG A 234 -16.82 -20.52 -2.28
CA ARG A 234 -17.63 -21.65 -2.75
C ARG A 234 -18.53 -22.24 -1.66
N ALA A 235 -18.05 -22.30 -0.41
CA ALA A 235 -18.85 -22.78 0.73
C ALA A 235 -19.96 -21.80 1.13
N GLY A 236 -19.76 -20.50 0.91
CA GLY A 236 -20.72 -19.45 1.30
C GLY A 236 -21.81 -19.13 0.27
N PHE A 237 -21.72 -19.63 -0.97
CA PHE A 237 -22.75 -19.44 -1.99
C PHE A 237 -23.66 -20.66 -2.12
N GLU A 238 -24.97 -20.43 -2.21
CA GLU A 238 -25.94 -21.48 -2.51
C GLU A 238 -25.74 -21.99 -3.96
N SER A 239 -25.98 -23.29 -4.18
CA SER A 239 -25.90 -23.85 -5.53
C SER A 239 -26.88 -23.14 -6.48
N GLY A 240 -26.33 -22.50 -7.52
CA GLY A 240 -27.10 -21.78 -8.55
C GLY A 240 -27.17 -20.26 -8.39
N SER A 241 -26.62 -19.68 -7.30
CA SER A 241 -26.63 -18.23 -7.07
C SER A 241 -25.44 -17.50 -7.71
N GLY A 242 -25.26 -17.57 -9.03
CA GLY A 242 -24.33 -16.69 -9.79
C GLY A 242 -22.81 -16.82 -9.49
N GLY A 243 -22.42 -17.43 -8.37
CA GLY A 243 -21.05 -17.73 -7.95
C GLY A 243 -20.10 -16.53 -7.79
N TYR A 244 -18.94 -16.82 -7.20
CA TYR A 244 -17.78 -15.95 -7.31
C TYR A 244 -17.14 -16.14 -8.70
N ASP A 245 -16.90 -15.03 -9.40
CA ASP A 245 -16.17 -14.96 -10.66
C ASP A 245 -14.86 -14.20 -10.43
N ARG A 246 -13.74 -14.93 -10.54
CA ARG A 246 -12.40 -14.40 -10.28
C ARG A 246 -12.03 -13.32 -11.29
N GLU A 247 -12.27 -13.56 -12.57
CA GLU A 247 -11.94 -12.65 -13.66
C GLU A 247 -12.72 -11.35 -13.54
N ALA A 248 -14.03 -11.43 -13.25
CA ALA A 248 -14.86 -10.25 -13.04
C ALA A 248 -14.42 -9.45 -11.81
N PHE A 249 -14.14 -10.14 -10.69
CA PHE A 249 -13.68 -9.50 -9.45
C PHE A 249 -12.32 -8.82 -9.64
N PHE A 250 -11.35 -9.50 -10.26
CA PHE A 250 -10.06 -8.92 -10.59
C PHE A 250 -10.20 -7.69 -11.50
N ALA A 251 -11.01 -7.78 -12.55
CA ALA A 251 -11.23 -6.68 -13.48
C ALA A 251 -11.83 -5.45 -12.80
N GLU A 252 -12.81 -5.62 -11.91
CA GLU A 252 -13.40 -4.54 -11.13
C GLU A 252 -12.36 -3.83 -10.25
N VAL A 253 -11.65 -4.60 -9.41
CA VAL A 253 -10.67 -4.03 -8.46
C VAL A 253 -9.50 -3.38 -9.22
N ALA A 254 -9.04 -3.98 -10.32
CA ALA A 254 -7.97 -3.43 -11.13
C ALA A 254 -8.38 -2.12 -11.82
N ALA A 255 -9.60 -2.05 -12.36
CA ALA A 255 -10.11 -0.84 -12.98
C ALA A 255 -10.19 0.32 -11.97
N LEU A 256 -10.63 0.05 -10.74
CA LEU A 256 -10.68 1.05 -9.68
C LEU A 256 -9.30 1.51 -9.23
N LYS A 257 -8.32 0.59 -9.12
CA LYS A 257 -6.93 0.93 -8.75
C LYS A 257 -6.28 1.86 -9.77
N GLU A 258 -6.64 1.72 -11.06
CA GLU A 258 -6.15 2.54 -12.16
C GLU A 258 -6.95 3.85 -12.37
N ASP A 259 -8.13 3.97 -11.76
CA ASP A 259 -8.97 5.15 -11.91
C ASP A 259 -8.55 6.28 -10.96
N VAL A 260 -7.88 7.26 -11.57
CA VAL A 260 -7.53 8.53 -10.92
C VAL A 260 -8.23 9.72 -11.59
N SER A 261 -9.25 9.46 -12.43
CA SER A 261 -9.91 10.50 -13.21
C SER A 261 -10.64 11.53 -12.35
N TYR A 262 -11.21 11.09 -11.22
CA TYR A 262 -11.94 11.93 -10.27
C TYR A 262 -11.02 12.68 -9.28
N MET A 263 -9.74 12.29 -9.17
CA MET A 263 -8.81 12.88 -8.19
C MET A 263 -8.28 14.24 -8.66
N SER A 264 -7.95 15.12 -7.72
CA SER A 264 -7.14 16.31 -8.01
C SER A 264 -5.68 15.91 -8.33
N PHE A 265 -4.89 16.77 -8.97
CA PHE A 265 -3.47 16.46 -9.19
C PHE A 265 -2.69 16.32 -7.89
N ARG A 266 -2.98 17.17 -6.90
CA ARG A 266 -2.45 17.03 -5.55
C ARG A 266 -2.72 15.64 -4.98
N ASP A 267 -3.94 15.12 -5.14
CA ASP A 267 -4.32 13.78 -4.70
C ASP A 267 -3.59 12.67 -5.46
N ILE A 268 -3.48 12.80 -6.79
CA ILE A 268 -2.71 11.86 -7.62
C ILE A 268 -1.26 11.78 -7.15
N PHE A 269 -0.62 12.93 -6.90
CA PHE A 269 0.78 12.95 -6.50
C PHE A 269 1.00 12.43 -5.08
N ARG A 270 0.10 12.71 -4.13
CA ARG A 270 0.22 12.21 -2.76
C ARG A 270 -0.20 10.75 -2.59
N LYS A 271 -1.01 10.19 -3.49
CA LYS A 271 -1.55 8.81 -3.39
C LYS A 271 -0.46 7.76 -3.12
N ASP A 272 0.61 7.77 -3.90
CA ASP A 272 1.78 6.88 -3.73
C ASP A 272 3.07 7.71 -3.75
N TYR A 273 3.22 8.52 -2.69
CA TYR A 273 4.34 9.43 -2.51
C TYR A 273 5.35 8.89 -1.48
N LYS A 274 6.64 9.08 -1.76
CA LYS A 274 7.73 8.86 -0.81
C LYS A 274 8.75 9.97 -0.92
N GLU A 275 9.34 10.33 0.21
CA GLU A 275 10.37 11.36 0.29
C GLU A 275 11.57 10.95 1.13
N TRP A 276 12.72 11.53 0.80
CA TRP A 276 13.97 11.35 1.53
C TRP A 276 14.71 12.67 1.63
N GLU A 277 15.34 12.89 2.77
CA GLU A 277 16.32 13.94 2.96
C GLU A 277 17.72 13.37 2.69
N GLU A 278 18.48 14.04 1.83
CA GLU A 278 19.87 13.71 1.53
C GLU A 278 20.73 14.96 1.78
N GLY A 279 21.25 15.08 3.00
CA GLY A 279 21.91 16.31 3.45
C GLY A 279 20.90 17.46 3.55
N SER A 280 21.11 18.53 2.79
CA SER A 280 20.20 19.68 2.73
C SER A 280 19.18 19.58 1.60
N LEU A 281 19.15 18.47 0.86
CA LEU A 281 18.30 18.30 -0.31
C LEU A 281 17.12 17.37 -0.01
N LYS A 282 15.96 17.68 -0.58
CA LYS A 282 14.77 16.83 -0.51
C LYS A 282 14.46 16.19 -1.87
N LEU A 283 14.47 14.86 -1.89
CA LEU A 283 14.00 14.04 -3.02
C LEU A 283 12.57 13.58 -2.76
N GLY A 284 11.65 13.97 -3.64
CA GLY A 284 10.27 13.48 -3.66
C GLY A 284 10.03 12.54 -4.83
N THR A 285 9.29 11.46 -4.60
CA THR A 285 8.84 10.53 -5.66
C THR A 285 7.34 10.34 -5.57
N SER A 286 6.63 10.50 -6.68
CA SER A 286 5.23 10.12 -6.82
C SER A 286 5.09 9.03 -7.88
N SER A 287 4.18 8.08 -7.66
CA SER A 287 3.81 7.10 -8.68
C SER A 287 2.33 7.25 -9.06
N ALA A 288 2.03 7.33 -10.36
CA ALA A 288 0.68 7.43 -10.87
C ALA A 288 0.34 6.21 -11.75
N PRO A 289 -0.83 5.57 -11.58
CA PRO A 289 -1.20 4.37 -12.33
C PRO A 289 -1.66 4.68 -13.78
N ARG A 290 -1.29 5.84 -14.32
CA ARG A 290 -1.71 6.33 -15.64
C ARG A 290 -0.58 7.06 -16.34
N ALA A 291 -0.50 6.86 -17.66
CA ALA A 291 0.49 7.49 -18.53
C ALA A 291 0.45 9.03 -18.47
N PHE A 292 1.58 9.68 -18.76
CA PHE A 292 1.69 11.14 -18.89
C PHE A 292 0.70 11.69 -19.89
N ALA A 293 0.41 10.97 -20.99
CA ALA A 293 -0.58 11.41 -21.98
C ALA A 293 -1.99 11.56 -21.38
N PHE A 294 -2.34 10.73 -20.39
CA PHE A 294 -3.59 10.90 -19.64
C PHE A 294 -3.51 12.10 -18.69
N LEU A 295 -2.41 12.24 -17.95
CA LEU A 295 -2.21 13.33 -16.99
C LEU A 295 -2.21 14.71 -17.69
N VAL A 296 -1.49 14.85 -18.81
CA VAL A 296 -1.49 16.06 -19.63
C VAL A 296 -2.89 16.40 -20.13
N ARG A 297 -3.63 15.43 -20.66
CA ARG A 297 -5.01 15.63 -21.12
C ARG A 297 -5.94 16.06 -19.98
N LYS A 298 -5.79 15.47 -18.79
CA LYS A 298 -6.55 15.84 -17.60
C LYS A 298 -6.25 17.28 -17.15
N ALA A 299 -5.00 17.74 -17.32
CA ALA A 299 -4.62 19.12 -17.03
C ALA A 299 -5.08 20.11 -18.12
N GLY A 300 -5.28 19.63 -19.34
CA GLY A 300 -5.69 20.42 -20.50
C GLY A 300 -4.52 20.81 -21.42
N SER A 301 -3.30 20.91 -20.89
CA SER A 301 -2.06 21.09 -21.66
C SER A 301 -0.83 20.64 -20.87
N GLU A 302 0.30 20.54 -21.56
CA GLU A 302 1.61 20.24 -20.97
C GLU A 302 2.03 21.31 -19.95
N GLU A 303 1.79 22.58 -20.23
CA GLU A 303 2.07 23.70 -19.32
C GLU A 303 1.17 23.66 -18.09
N ALA A 304 -0.12 23.32 -18.27
CA ALA A 304 -1.04 23.18 -17.15
C ALA A 304 -0.61 22.03 -16.23
N PHE A 305 -0.22 20.89 -16.79
CA PHE A 305 0.29 19.75 -16.03
C PHE A 305 1.59 20.09 -15.28
N ALA A 306 2.53 20.76 -15.96
CA ALA A 306 3.76 21.25 -15.37
C ALA A 306 3.51 22.15 -14.14
N LYS A 307 2.51 23.03 -14.21
CA LYS A 307 2.11 23.90 -13.08
C LYS A 307 1.52 23.13 -11.91
N GLU A 308 0.74 22.08 -12.17
CA GLU A 308 0.21 21.24 -11.10
C GLU A 308 1.33 20.47 -10.39
N LEU A 309 2.31 19.96 -11.14
CA LEU A 309 3.49 19.33 -10.55
C LEU A 309 4.36 20.34 -9.78
N GLU A 310 4.46 21.57 -10.26
CA GLU A 310 5.16 22.67 -9.57
C GLU A 310 4.54 22.98 -8.21
N LYS A 311 3.21 23.17 -8.16
CA LYS A 311 2.49 23.41 -6.90
C LYS A 311 2.76 22.31 -5.86
N TRP A 312 2.83 21.06 -6.31
CA TRP A 312 3.16 19.94 -5.43
C TRP A 312 4.61 20.00 -4.93
N CYS A 313 5.56 20.35 -5.81
CA CYS A 313 6.96 20.54 -5.42
C CYS A 313 7.12 21.69 -4.41
N GLU A 314 6.38 22.79 -4.58
CA GLU A 314 6.38 23.92 -3.66
C GLU A 314 5.74 23.57 -2.32
N GLU A 315 4.58 22.88 -2.33
CA GLU A 315 3.89 22.44 -1.11
C GLU A 315 4.79 21.56 -0.23
N LYS A 316 5.59 20.69 -0.84
CA LYS A 316 6.45 19.73 -0.15
C LYS A 316 7.91 20.20 -0.03
N ASP A 317 8.24 21.36 -0.60
CA ASP A 317 9.59 21.92 -0.63
C ASP A 317 10.60 20.90 -1.18
N ILE A 318 10.36 20.45 -2.41
CA ILE A 318 11.11 19.38 -3.10
C ILE A 318 12.18 19.99 -4.03
N ASP A 319 13.44 19.59 -3.84
CA ASP A 319 14.57 19.99 -4.69
C ASP A 319 14.71 19.10 -5.92
N VAL A 320 14.37 17.82 -5.80
CA VAL A 320 14.37 16.86 -6.90
C VAL A 320 13.07 16.08 -6.89
N MET A 321 12.24 16.26 -7.90
CA MET A 321 10.97 15.56 -8.04
C MET A 321 11.08 14.46 -9.08
N VAL A 322 10.61 13.27 -8.74
CA VAL A 322 10.48 12.14 -9.67
C VAL A 322 9.01 11.74 -9.77
N LEU A 323 8.48 11.71 -10.98
CA LEU A 323 7.15 11.18 -11.24
C LEU A 323 7.28 9.94 -12.12
N LEU A 324 6.87 8.80 -11.57
CA LEU A 324 6.81 7.53 -12.29
C LEU A 324 5.38 7.26 -12.71
N THR A 325 5.17 6.85 -13.96
CA THR A 325 3.86 6.43 -14.43
C THR A 325 3.89 4.99 -14.94
N THR A 326 2.72 4.38 -14.99
CA THR A 326 2.50 3.13 -15.71
C THR A 326 1.59 3.37 -16.92
N ALA A 327 1.95 2.75 -18.04
CA ALA A 327 1.16 2.75 -19.26
C ALA A 327 0.90 1.31 -19.70
N LYS A 328 -0.18 1.10 -20.45
CA LYS A 328 -0.42 -0.13 -21.20
C LYS A 328 -0.52 0.27 -22.67
N ASP A 329 0.39 -0.23 -23.51
CA ASP A 329 0.35 -0.03 -24.96
C ASP A 329 0.22 -1.40 -25.63
N ASP A 330 -0.82 -1.61 -26.44
CA ASP A 330 -1.18 -2.92 -27.01
C ASP A 330 -1.23 -4.09 -25.99
N GLY A 331 -1.57 -3.78 -24.74
CA GLY A 331 -1.63 -4.77 -23.65
C GLY A 331 -0.28 -5.03 -22.97
N GLU A 332 0.82 -4.47 -23.48
CA GLU A 332 2.13 -4.55 -22.85
C GLU A 332 2.30 -3.47 -21.77
N PHE A 333 2.79 -3.90 -20.61
CA PHE A 333 3.13 -2.99 -19.51
C PHE A 333 4.34 -2.14 -19.87
N ARG A 334 4.23 -0.82 -19.72
CA ARG A 334 5.33 0.12 -19.87
C ARG A 334 5.41 1.08 -18.70
N ARG A 335 6.60 1.66 -18.50
CA ARG A 335 6.83 2.74 -17.54
C ARG A 335 7.19 4.02 -18.27
N GLU A 336 6.88 5.15 -17.64
CA GLU A 336 7.42 6.44 -18.04
C GLU A 336 7.97 7.13 -16.80
N LEU A 337 8.94 8.01 -17.01
CA LEU A 337 9.73 8.64 -15.96
C LEU A 337 9.88 10.12 -16.25
N LEU A 338 9.53 10.96 -15.29
CA LEU A 338 9.89 12.37 -15.29
C LEU A 338 10.78 12.67 -14.10
N ILE A 339 11.89 13.37 -14.33
CA ILE A 339 12.74 13.89 -13.26
C ILE A 339 12.84 15.40 -13.43
N TRP A 340 12.67 16.13 -12.33
CA TRP A 340 12.76 17.58 -12.26
C TRP A 340 13.73 18.00 -11.14
N ALA A 341 14.90 18.51 -11.51
CA ALA A 341 15.80 19.22 -10.63
C ALA A 341 15.36 20.69 -10.51
N ARG A 342 15.13 21.13 -9.27
CA ARG A 342 14.69 22.48 -8.87
C ARG A 342 15.67 23.16 -7.90
N GLY A 343 16.50 22.37 -7.20
CA GLY A 343 17.64 22.90 -6.45
C GLY A 343 18.67 23.52 -7.40
N GLY A 344 19.49 24.46 -6.92
CA GLY A 344 20.39 25.28 -7.76
C GLY A 344 21.39 24.49 -8.62
N LYS A 345 22.34 25.20 -9.25
CA LYS A 345 23.28 24.64 -10.24
C LYS A 345 23.84 23.24 -9.90
N GLY A 346 24.26 23.02 -8.64
CA GLY A 346 24.81 21.74 -8.19
C GLY A 346 23.84 20.57 -8.32
N VAL A 347 22.56 20.78 -7.98
CA VAL A 347 21.51 19.76 -8.08
C VAL A 347 21.19 19.48 -9.54
N VAL A 348 21.05 20.54 -10.36
CA VAL A 348 20.85 20.41 -11.81
C VAL A 348 21.97 19.60 -12.45
N ASP A 349 23.24 19.91 -12.15
CA ASP A 349 24.40 19.21 -12.70
C ASP A 349 24.44 17.73 -12.28
N ALA A 350 24.14 17.43 -11.01
CA ALA A 350 24.11 16.07 -10.49
C ALA A 350 22.99 15.21 -11.12
N VAL A 351 21.78 15.78 -11.24
CA VAL A 351 20.63 15.09 -11.84
C VAL A 351 20.81 14.91 -13.35
N LYS A 352 21.35 15.92 -14.06
CA LYS A 352 21.78 15.78 -15.47
C LYS A 352 22.78 14.66 -15.63
N ALA A 353 23.81 14.61 -14.79
CA ALA A 353 24.80 13.55 -14.82
C ALA A 353 24.17 12.18 -14.59
N PHE A 354 23.26 12.03 -13.64
CA PHE A 354 22.51 10.78 -13.44
C PHE A 354 21.76 10.35 -14.70
N ALA A 355 20.99 11.25 -15.30
CA ALA A 355 20.15 10.93 -16.44
C ALA A 355 20.96 10.66 -17.72
N GLU A 356 22.01 11.45 -17.98
CA GLU A 356 22.76 11.43 -19.22
C GLU A 356 24.01 10.52 -19.18
N LYS A 357 24.68 10.40 -18.02
CA LYS A 357 25.88 9.56 -17.87
C LYS A 357 25.52 8.16 -17.35
N GLY A 358 24.87 7.39 -18.22
CA GLY A 358 24.59 5.97 -18.01
C GLY A 358 23.18 5.65 -17.52
N GLY A 359 22.45 6.60 -16.93
CA GLY A 359 21.04 6.41 -16.57
C GLY A 359 20.17 6.10 -17.78
N LYS A 360 20.33 6.85 -18.88
CA LYS A 360 19.59 6.65 -20.14
C LYS A 360 19.71 5.23 -20.69
N GLU A 361 20.91 4.69 -20.81
CA GLU A 361 21.12 3.32 -21.31
C GLU A 361 20.68 2.27 -20.28
N LYS A 362 21.05 2.47 -19.00
CA LYS A 362 20.76 1.52 -17.93
C LYS A 362 19.26 1.34 -17.69
N LEU A 363 18.49 2.42 -17.81
CA LEU A 363 17.03 2.44 -17.60
C LEU A 363 16.24 2.33 -18.92
N GLY A 364 16.91 2.32 -20.07
CA GLY A 364 16.24 2.28 -21.38
C GLY A 364 15.34 3.48 -21.63
N LEU A 365 15.86 4.71 -21.43
CA LEU A 365 15.08 5.94 -21.52
C LEU A 365 15.01 6.47 -22.96
N GLY A 366 13.80 6.51 -23.50
CA GLY A 366 13.45 7.19 -24.76
C GLY A 366 12.79 8.54 -24.49
N THR A 367 13.00 9.54 -25.35
CA THR A 367 12.35 10.86 -25.17
C THR A 367 10.83 10.72 -25.24
N TRP A 368 10.12 11.23 -24.23
CA TRP A 368 8.66 11.21 -24.23
C TRP A 368 8.09 12.38 -25.04
N GLY A 369 7.14 12.10 -25.93
CA GLY A 369 6.33 13.11 -26.62
C GLY A 369 7.15 14.23 -27.27
N GLU A 370 8.28 13.91 -27.92
CA GLU A 370 9.17 14.90 -28.56
C GLU A 370 9.71 15.98 -27.62
N GLY A 371 9.80 15.69 -26.31
CA GLY A 371 10.32 16.63 -25.31
C GLY A 371 9.32 17.68 -24.88
N LYS A 372 8.01 17.50 -25.13
CA LYS A 372 6.96 18.47 -24.77
C LYS A 372 6.85 18.78 -23.27
N LEU A 373 7.36 17.90 -22.41
CA LEU A 373 7.44 18.13 -20.96
C LEU A 373 8.83 18.55 -20.48
N ASP A 374 9.81 18.66 -21.39
CA ASP A 374 11.18 19.01 -21.03
C ASP A 374 11.29 20.51 -20.70
N LEU A 375 12.22 20.84 -19.81
CA LEU A 375 12.53 22.20 -19.42
C LEU A 375 14.04 22.35 -19.22
N GLU A 376 14.60 23.44 -19.73
CA GLU A 376 15.91 23.94 -19.33
C GLU A 376 15.80 25.43 -18.99
N ASP A 377 15.92 25.76 -17.71
CA ASP A 377 15.95 27.14 -17.22
C ASP A 377 17.33 27.44 -16.61
N GLY A 378 18.38 27.22 -17.41
CA GLY A 378 19.76 27.41 -17.01
C GLY A 378 20.12 26.63 -15.74
N GLU A 379 20.46 27.37 -14.68
CA GLU A 379 20.85 26.83 -13.36
C GLU A 379 19.68 26.71 -12.37
N LYS A 380 18.48 27.16 -12.75
CA LYS A 380 17.30 27.22 -11.86
C LYS A 380 16.38 26.01 -11.98
N GLY A 381 16.45 25.30 -13.10
CA GLY A 381 15.56 24.18 -13.33
C GLY A 381 15.95 23.33 -14.51
N TRP A 382 15.88 22.01 -14.32
CA TRP A 382 16.03 21.05 -15.39
C TRP A 382 15.01 19.93 -15.25
N ARG A 383 14.15 19.77 -16.26
CA ARG A 383 13.14 18.72 -16.29
C ARG A 383 13.27 17.92 -17.57
N ARG A 384 13.10 16.61 -17.44
CA ARG A 384 13.02 15.69 -18.57
C ARG A 384 11.98 14.61 -18.34
N CYS A 385 11.30 14.24 -19.41
CA CYS A 385 10.32 13.17 -19.43
C CYS A 385 10.70 12.09 -20.45
N TRP A 386 10.55 10.83 -20.06
CA TRP A 386 10.97 9.69 -20.85
C TRP A 386 9.95 8.55 -20.84
N THR A 387 9.88 7.81 -21.94
CA THR A 387 9.47 6.41 -21.91
C THR A 387 10.59 5.57 -21.30
N GLN A 388 10.24 4.47 -20.63
CA GLN A 388 11.19 3.60 -19.96
C GLN A 388 10.97 2.14 -20.38
N GLU A 389 11.86 1.63 -21.23
CA GLU A 389 11.76 0.27 -21.79
C GLU A 389 12.11 -0.81 -20.76
N ARG A 390 13.05 -0.53 -19.85
CA ARG A 390 13.47 -1.46 -18.80
C ARG A 390 12.54 -1.37 -17.59
N VAL A 391 11.42 -2.08 -17.68
CA VAL A 391 10.30 -2.06 -16.74
C VAL A 391 10.63 -2.64 -15.36
N GLU A 392 11.75 -3.37 -15.22
CA GLU A 392 12.25 -3.90 -13.95
C GLU A 392 12.74 -2.80 -13.00
N TYR A 393 13.12 -1.63 -13.51
CA TYR A 393 13.54 -0.49 -12.69
C TYR A 393 12.33 0.32 -12.23
N SER A 394 11.88 0.07 -11.01
CA SER A 394 10.83 0.84 -10.34
C SER A 394 11.40 1.95 -9.46
N ARG A 395 10.54 2.66 -8.71
CA ARG A 395 10.94 3.56 -7.62
C ARG A 395 11.97 2.91 -6.68
N LYS A 396 11.84 1.60 -6.38
CA LYS A 396 12.74 0.86 -5.49
C LYS A 396 14.20 0.84 -6.00
N GLN A 397 14.40 0.97 -7.31
CA GLN A 397 15.74 1.04 -7.92
C GLN A 397 16.14 2.47 -8.24
N ILE A 398 15.23 3.29 -8.78
CA ILE A 398 15.53 4.65 -9.24
C ILE A 398 15.83 5.58 -8.06
N ALA A 399 15.03 5.54 -6.99
CA ALA A 399 15.22 6.45 -5.86
C ALA A 399 16.59 6.27 -5.18
N PRO A 400 17.08 5.05 -4.84
CA PRO A 400 18.43 4.90 -4.30
C PRO A 400 19.54 5.39 -5.23
N MET A 401 19.43 5.14 -6.55
CA MET A 401 20.45 5.62 -7.50
C MET A 401 20.50 7.15 -7.57
N LEU A 402 19.33 7.79 -7.53
CA LEU A 402 19.25 9.25 -7.57
C LEU A 402 19.75 9.88 -6.27
N ARG A 403 19.43 9.26 -5.12
CA ARG A 403 19.98 9.66 -3.81
C ARG A 403 21.49 9.62 -3.78
N GLU A 404 22.10 8.54 -4.28
CA GLU A 404 23.56 8.46 -4.37
C GLU A 404 24.13 9.52 -5.32
N ALA A 405 23.44 9.84 -6.42
CA ALA A 405 23.87 10.86 -7.36
C ALA A 405 23.85 12.28 -6.78
N ILE A 406 22.91 12.60 -5.89
CA ILE A 406 22.79 13.94 -5.26
C ILE A 406 23.50 14.02 -3.90
N LYS A 407 24.11 12.92 -3.44
CA LYS A 407 24.75 12.85 -2.14
C LYS A 407 25.91 13.84 -2.02
N GLY A 408 25.87 14.65 -0.98
CA GLY A 408 26.90 15.67 -0.71
C GLY A 408 26.82 16.90 -1.61
N VAL A 409 25.84 16.99 -2.49
CA VAL A 409 25.52 18.21 -3.24
C VAL A 409 24.91 19.23 -2.28
N LYS A 410 25.32 20.50 -2.41
CA LYS A 410 24.75 21.61 -1.65
C LYS A 410 23.82 22.41 -2.55
N ASN A 411 22.72 22.90 -1.97
CA ASN A 411 21.79 23.80 -2.62
C ASN A 411 22.42 25.18 -2.87
#